data_AF-Q2VMT7-F1
#
_entry.id   AF-Q2VMT7-F1
#
_cell.length_a   1.000
_cell.length_b   1.000
_cell.length_c   1.000
_cell.angle_alpha   90.00
_cell.angle_beta   90.00
_cell.angle_gamma   90.00
#
_symmetry.space_group_name_H-M   'P 1'
#
loop_
_entity.id
_entity.type
_entity.pdbx_description
1 polymer ?
#
loop_
_entity_poly.entity_id
_entity_poly.type
_entity_poly.pdbx_seq_one_letter_code
_entity_poly.pdbx_strand_id
1 'polypeptide(L)'
;MKSKTLCCLSMNPFFIFITAFALIFTYVDATRRRHKCKPNEIWMECGGCELKCGQSVFTPCTLICRPAGCYCPSYYGFRRTFNGKCIHVSQCWRYSIKYAPYFNVPNGR
;
A
#
# COMPACT_ATOMS: atom_id res chain seq x y z
N MET A 1 -13.84 35.06 41.34
CA MET A 1 -13.37 33.93 40.50
C MET A 1 -12.61 34.50 39.31
N LYS A 2 -11.38 34.02 39.05
CA LYS A 2 -10.43 34.58 38.07
C LYS A 2 -10.99 34.50 36.64
N SER A 3 -11.55 35.60 36.14
CA SER A 3 -11.75 35.79 34.71
C SER A 3 -10.37 36.06 34.09
N LYS A 4 -9.75 35.01 33.55
CA LYS A 4 -8.48 35.14 32.82
C LYS A 4 -8.76 35.90 31.53
N THR A 5 -8.43 37.19 31.56
CA THR A 5 -7.59 37.83 30.54
C THR A 5 -8.02 37.53 29.10
N LEU A 6 -9.07 38.22 28.69
CA LEU A 6 -9.28 38.61 27.30
C LEU A 6 -8.24 39.68 26.95
N CYS A 7 -6.97 39.28 26.76
CA CYS A 7 -5.95 40.17 26.20
C CYS A 7 -5.39 39.52 24.95
N CYS A 8 -5.65 40.19 23.82
CA CYS A 8 -4.74 40.33 22.70
C CYS A 8 -3.73 39.18 22.59
N LEU A 9 -4.17 38.04 22.05
CA LEU A 9 -3.21 37.23 21.30
C LEU A 9 -2.74 38.15 20.20
N SER A 10 -1.56 38.73 20.40
CA SER A 10 -0.75 39.38 19.37
C SER A 10 -0.57 38.32 18.28
N MET A 11 -1.56 38.25 17.40
CA MET A 11 -1.63 37.29 16.31
C MET A 11 -0.69 37.87 15.27
N ASN A 12 0.60 37.71 15.55
CA ASN A 12 1.62 37.94 14.57
C ASN A 12 1.19 37.14 13.34
N PRO A 13 0.99 37.76 12.16
CA PRO A 13 0.47 37.08 10.98
C PRO A 13 1.23 35.77 10.69
N PHE A 14 2.52 35.71 11.06
CA PHE A 14 3.33 34.49 11.03
C PHE A 14 2.70 33.29 11.78
N PHE A 15 2.11 33.47 12.97
CA PHE A 15 1.45 32.37 13.71
C PHE A 15 0.17 31.87 13.03
N ILE A 16 -0.55 32.75 12.31
CA ILE A 16 -1.73 32.36 11.53
C ILE A 16 -1.29 31.50 10.33
N PHE A 17 -0.22 31.90 9.63
CA PHE A 17 0.33 31.11 8.54
C PHE A 17 0.85 29.74 9.02
N ILE A 18 1.53 29.69 10.17
CA ILE A 18 2.04 28.42 10.73
C ILE A 18 0.89 27.48 11.10
N THR A 19 -0.16 27.98 11.75
CA THR A 19 -1.31 27.16 12.13
C THR A 19 -2.12 26.69 10.91
N ALA A 20 -2.35 27.58 9.93
CA ALA A 20 -2.99 27.21 8.68
C ALA A 20 -2.19 26.14 7.92
N PHE A 21 -0.87 26.29 7.83
CA PHE A 21 0.00 25.32 7.19
C PHE A 21 -0.01 23.98 7.93
N ALA A 22 0.07 23.97 9.26
CA ALA A 22 -0.03 22.74 10.04
C ALA A 22 -1.38 22.02 9.85
N LEU A 23 -2.49 22.76 9.81
CA LEU A 23 -3.83 22.21 9.53
C LEU A 23 -3.94 21.65 8.11
N ILE A 24 -3.37 22.33 7.11
CA ILE A 24 -3.32 21.84 5.73
C ILE A 24 -2.48 20.56 5.65
N PHE A 25 -1.28 20.53 6.25
CA PHE A 25 -0.41 19.35 6.22
C PHE A 25 -1.02 18.14 6.92
N THR A 26 -1.64 18.34 8.09
CA THR A 26 -2.35 17.27 8.81
C THR A 26 -3.57 16.76 8.05
N TYR A 27 -4.33 17.63 7.38
CA TYR A 27 -5.44 17.24 6.51
C TYR A 27 -4.98 16.42 5.29
N VAL A 28 -3.86 16.81 4.66
CA VAL A 28 -3.28 16.08 3.53
C VAL A 28 -2.75 14.69 3.94
N ASP A 29 -2.18 14.55 5.14
CA ASP A 29 -1.78 13.24 5.66
C ASP A 29 -3.01 12.34 5.91
N ALA A 30 -4.05 12.88 6.56
CA ALA A 30 -5.29 12.14 6.84
C ALA A 30 -5.99 11.62 5.56
N THR A 31 -5.90 12.36 4.45
CA THR A 31 -6.44 11.94 3.16
C THR A 31 -5.54 10.92 2.46
N ARG A 32 -4.20 11.05 2.50
CA ARG A 32 -3.26 10.04 1.99
C ARG A 32 -3.26 8.73 2.78
N ARG A 33 -3.66 8.76 4.04
CA ARG A 33 -3.78 7.58 4.92
C ARG A 33 -4.90 6.63 4.55
N ARG A 34 -5.80 6.99 3.62
CA ARG A 34 -6.97 6.16 3.28
C ARG A 34 -6.57 4.73 2.90
N HIS A 35 -5.41 4.52 2.28
CA HIS A 35 -4.99 3.19 1.82
C HIS A 35 -3.49 2.92 2.03
N LYS A 36 -3.09 2.60 3.27
CA LYS A 36 -1.72 2.11 3.54
C LYS A 36 -1.56 0.68 3.00
N CYS A 37 -1.02 0.55 1.79
CA CYS A 37 -0.66 -0.74 1.21
C CYS A 37 0.71 -1.24 1.70
N LYS A 38 0.93 -2.56 1.63
CA LYS A 38 2.24 -3.14 1.94
C LYS A 38 3.24 -2.75 0.83
N PRO A 39 4.56 -2.93 1.06
CA PRO A 39 5.54 -2.68 0.02
C PRO A 39 5.20 -3.42 -1.28
N ASN A 40 5.35 -2.72 -2.40
CA ASN A 40 5.06 -3.17 -3.78
C ASN A 40 3.58 -3.45 -4.09
N GLU A 41 2.66 -3.13 -3.17
CA GLU A 41 1.22 -3.15 -3.45
C GLU A 41 0.74 -1.73 -3.79
N ILE A 42 -0.28 -1.65 -4.63
CA ILE A 42 -0.93 -0.39 -5.00
C ILE A 42 -2.41 -0.48 -4.69
N TRP A 43 -2.97 0.62 -4.17
CA TRP A 43 -4.41 0.71 -3.98
C TRP A 43 -5.10 0.84 -5.34
N MET A 44 -6.14 0.05 -5.55
CA MET A 44 -6.97 0.08 -6.74
C MET A 44 -8.44 0.16 -6.31
N GLU A 45 -9.21 1.07 -6.90
CA GLU A 45 -10.67 1.13 -6.75
C GLU A 45 -11.36 -0.03 -7.47
N CYS A 46 -10.84 -0.41 -8.64
CA CYS A 46 -11.21 -1.61 -9.38
C CYS A 46 -10.03 -2.59 -9.35
N GLY A 47 -10.15 -3.63 -8.52
CA GLY A 47 -9.08 -4.60 -8.31
C GLY A 47 -8.85 -5.53 -9.50
N GLY A 48 -7.59 -5.83 -9.79
CA GLY A 48 -7.18 -6.78 -10.83
C GLY A 48 -6.83 -8.17 -10.31
N CYS A 49 -6.53 -9.11 -11.22
CA CYS A 49 -5.97 -10.41 -10.82
C CYS A 49 -4.49 -10.29 -10.46
N GLU A 50 -4.09 -10.98 -9.41
CA GLU A 50 -2.70 -11.10 -8.99
C GLU A 50 -2.15 -12.46 -9.43
N LEU A 51 -0.88 -12.50 -9.81
CA LEU A 51 -0.20 -13.75 -10.11
C LEU A 51 0.75 -14.14 -8.99
N LYS A 52 0.80 -15.43 -8.68
CA LYS A 52 1.76 -16.01 -7.75
C LYS A 52 3.07 -16.36 -8.46
N CYS A 53 4.12 -16.54 -7.68
CA CYS A 53 5.37 -17.14 -8.18
C CYS A 53 5.07 -18.54 -8.75
N GLY A 54 5.60 -18.84 -9.94
CA GLY A 54 5.34 -20.11 -10.66
C GLY A 54 4.06 -20.14 -11.49
N GLN A 55 3.16 -19.15 -11.37
CA GLN A 55 1.98 -19.07 -12.25
C GLN A 55 2.34 -18.46 -13.61
N SER A 56 1.75 -19.02 -14.67
CA SER A 56 1.89 -18.52 -16.04
C SER A 56 1.32 -17.11 -16.18
N VAL A 57 1.93 -16.29 -17.03
CA VAL A 57 1.39 -14.98 -17.45
C VAL A 57 0.07 -15.10 -18.22
N PHE A 58 -0.18 -16.28 -18.82
CA PHE A 58 -1.40 -16.59 -19.56
C PHE A 58 -2.55 -17.04 -18.66
N THR A 59 -2.41 -16.92 -17.32
CA THR A 59 -3.49 -17.23 -16.40
C THR A 59 -4.68 -16.31 -16.71
N PRO A 60 -5.89 -16.85 -17.01
CA PRO A 60 -7.02 -16.04 -17.40
C PRO A 60 -7.44 -15.10 -16.27
N CYS A 61 -7.68 -13.85 -16.62
CA CYS A 61 -8.23 -12.84 -15.72
C CYS A 61 -9.50 -12.25 -16.34
N THR A 62 -10.62 -12.34 -15.63
CA THR A 62 -11.88 -11.72 -16.06
C THR A 62 -11.77 -10.20 -16.02
N LEU A 63 -12.41 -9.51 -16.97
CA LEU A 63 -12.49 -8.04 -17.00
C LEU A 63 -13.46 -7.46 -15.95
N ILE A 64 -13.91 -8.27 -14.99
CA ILE A 64 -14.77 -7.86 -13.89
C ILE A 64 -13.90 -7.32 -12.76
N CYS A 65 -14.23 -6.11 -12.28
CA CYS A 65 -13.54 -5.50 -11.14
C CYS A 65 -13.66 -6.38 -9.89
N ARG A 66 -12.51 -6.67 -9.27
CA ARG A 66 -12.47 -7.16 -7.90
C ARG A 66 -12.68 -5.99 -6.92
N PRO A 67 -13.05 -6.25 -5.66
CA PRO A 67 -13.27 -5.21 -4.66
C PRO A 67 -12.07 -4.26 -4.53
N ALA A 68 -12.34 -3.00 -4.18
CA ALA A 68 -11.30 -2.02 -3.93
C ALA A 68 -10.33 -2.50 -2.83
N GLY A 69 -9.03 -2.33 -3.04
CA GLY A 69 -8.03 -2.97 -2.19
C GLY A 69 -6.59 -2.70 -2.60
N CYS A 70 -5.66 -3.24 -1.81
CA CYS A 70 -4.23 -3.26 -2.14
C CYS A 70 -3.90 -4.50 -2.96
N TYR A 71 -3.45 -4.29 -4.20
CA TYR A 71 -3.13 -5.33 -5.16
C TYR A 71 -1.65 -5.34 -5.52
N CYS A 72 -1.11 -6.52 -5.77
CA CYS A 72 0.23 -6.81 -6.25
C CYS A 72 0.22 -6.83 -7.79
N PRO A 73 0.71 -5.77 -8.45
CA PRO A 73 0.49 -5.57 -9.87
C PRO A 73 1.37 -6.48 -10.73
N SER A 74 0.79 -7.59 -11.21
CA SER A 74 1.48 -8.56 -12.06
C SER A 74 1.95 -7.98 -13.39
N TYR A 75 1.26 -6.98 -13.91
CA TYR A 75 1.63 -6.25 -15.13
C TYR A 75 2.90 -5.40 -14.96
N TYR A 76 3.28 -5.06 -13.73
CA TYR A 76 4.57 -4.44 -13.40
C TYR A 76 5.65 -5.47 -13.00
N GLY A 77 5.45 -6.76 -13.29
CA GLY A 77 6.44 -7.81 -13.01
C GLY A 77 6.48 -8.24 -11.54
N PHE A 78 5.46 -7.92 -10.74
CA PHE A 78 5.37 -8.39 -9.36
C PHE A 78 4.57 -9.70 -9.24
N ARG A 79 4.86 -10.44 -8.18
CA ARG A 79 4.21 -11.72 -7.85
C ARG A 79 3.88 -11.78 -6.38
N ARG A 80 2.68 -12.28 -6.07
CA ARG A 80 2.27 -12.54 -4.70
C ARG A 80 2.82 -13.89 -4.25
N THR A 81 3.57 -13.89 -3.17
CA THR A 81 4.09 -15.10 -2.56
C THR A 81 2.99 -15.79 -1.73
N PHE A 82 3.23 -17.04 -1.32
CA PHE A 82 2.26 -17.74 -0.47
C PHE A 82 2.08 -17.07 0.91
N ASN A 83 3.10 -16.38 1.43
CA ASN A 83 2.99 -15.65 2.70
C ASN A 83 2.40 -14.25 2.53
N GLY A 84 1.83 -13.96 1.35
CA GLY A 84 1.11 -12.72 1.07
C GLY A 84 2.00 -11.50 0.86
N LYS A 85 3.31 -11.68 0.57
CA LYS A 85 4.20 -10.58 0.18
C LYS A 85 4.14 -10.34 -1.33
N CYS A 86 4.27 -9.09 -1.74
CA CYS A 86 4.41 -8.72 -3.15
C CYS A 86 5.90 -8.49 -3.47
N ILE A 87 6.47 -9.34 -4.32
CA ILE A 87 7.90 -9.29 -4.67
C ILE A 87 8.07 -9.24 -6.18
N HIS A 88 9.20 -8.70 -6.65
CA HIS A 88 9.51 -8.74 -8.08
C HIS A 88 9.74 -10.19 -8.55
N VAL A 89 9.35 -10.52 -9.78
CA VAL A 89 9.41 -11.89 -10.33
C VAL A 89 10.81 -12.50 -10.27
N SER A 90 11.86 -11.68 -10.40
CA SER A 90 13.25 -12.14 -10.26
C SER A 90 13.60 -12.68 -8.87
N GLN A 91 12.83 -12.31 -7.85
CA GLN A 91 13.00 -12.78 -6.48
C GLN A 91 12.24 -14.08 -6.20
N CYS A 92 11.37 -14.54 -7.11
CA CYS A 92 10.59 -15.76 -6.92
C CYS A 92 11.47 -17.00 -6.74
N TRP A 93 12.57 -17.12 -7.47
CA TRP A 93 13.52 -18.24 -7.32
C TRP A 93 14.11 -18.30 -5.90
N ARG A 94 14.70 -17.18 -5.45
CA ARG A 94 15.28 -17.07 -4.09
C ARG A 94 14.22 -17.33 -3.02
N TYR A 95 13.01 -16.83 -3.23
CA TYR A 95 11.89 -17.07 -2.34
C TYR A 95 11.52 -18.55 -2.29
N SER A 96 11.39 -19.23 -3.43
CA SER A 96 11.06 -20.66 -3.49
C SER A 96 12.08 -21.54 -2.77
N ILE A 97 13.38 -21.27 -2.91
CA ILE A 97 14.44 -22.00 -2.18
C ILE A 97 14.30 -21.78 -0.67
N LYS A 98 14.16 -20.51 -0.24
CA LYS A 98 14.09 -20.17 1.19
C LYS A 98 12.92 -20.86 1.90
N TYR A 99 11.81 -21.05 1.20
CA TYR A 99 10.60 -21.62 1.77
C TYR A 99 10.30 -23.06 1.31
N ALA A 100 11.19 -23.67 0.54
CA ALA A 100 11.09 -25.08 0.14
C ALA A 100 10.89 -26.04 1.34
N PRO A 101 11.52 -25.85 2.52
CA PRO A 101 11.30 -26.71 3.68
C PRO A 101 9.88 -26.63 4.26
N TYR A 102 9.15 -25.56 3.95
CA TYR A 102 7.82 -25.27 4.48
C TYR A 102 6.68 -25.54 3.50
N PHE A 103 7.01 -25.91 2.26
CA PHE A 103 6.04 -26.25 1.22
C PHE A 103 6.20 -27.71 0.80
N ASN A 104 5.09 -28.44 0.74
CA ASN A 104 5.00 -29.62 -0.14
C ASN A 104 4.98 -29.11 -1.59
N VAL A 105 6.12 -28.64 -2.11
CA VAL A 105 6.25 -28.21 -3.50
C VAL A 105 6.15 -29.47 -4.36
N PRO A 106 5.11 -29.65 -5.19
CA PRO A 106 5.21 -30.64 -6.26
C PRO A 106 6.33 -30.15 -7.16
N ASN A 107 7.40 -30.94 -7.28
CA ASN A 107 8.57 -30.65 -8.10
C ASN A 107 8.17 -30.03 -9.44
N GLY A 108 8.42 -28.73 -9.60
CA GLY A 108 8.25 -28.01 -10.85
C GLY A 108 9.53 -28.14 -11.66
N ARG A 109 9.47 -29.02 -12.67
CA ARG A 109 10.47 -29.20 -13.72
C ARG A 109 10.64 -27.93 -14.55
#